data_AF-T1EIZ9-F1
#
_entry.id   AF-T1EIZ9-F1
#
_cell.length_a   1.000
_cell.length_b   1.000
_cell.length_c   1.000
_cell.angle_alpha   90.00
_cell.angle_beta   90.00
_cell.angle_gamma   90.00
#
_symmetry.space_group_name_H-M   'P 1'
#
loop_
_entity.id
_entity.type
_entity.pdbx_description
1 polymer ?
#
loop_
_entity_poly.entity_id
_entity_poly.type
_entity_poly.pdbx_seq_one_letter_code
_entity_poly.pdbx_strand_id
1 'polypeptide(L)'
;SLNLIQLTYRCCGASGYTDWFKERWVLAEHFYDNPKTAEALENTEAGKVLVFSTPFSCCDPYIQRPCIFSNVVNDSLHYNYKHNTDLTIFKVGCGHAIAESLGAVWMFIVRHGFVYAALFESCVLVLFRYLQTSVNMALKFGDPTLTAQG
;
A
#
# COMPACT_ATOMS: atom_id res chain seq x y z
N SER A 1 6.06 2.31 11.90
CA SER A 1 7.36 1.62 11.83
C SER A 1 7.35 0.65 10.65
N LEU A 2 8.51 0.27 10.11
CA LEU A 2 8.59 -0.64 8.95
C LEU A 2 8.00 -2.03 9.23
N ASN A 3 8.23 -2.56 10.43
CA ASN A 3 7.67 -3.84 10.87
C ASN A 3 6.14 -3.86 10.82
N LEU A 4 5.49 -2.78 11.25
CA LEU A 4 4.04 -2.67 11.23
C LEU A 4 3.51 -2.76 9.79
N ILE A 5 4.15 -2.05 8.84
CA ILE A 5 3.74 -2.07 7.43
C ILE A 5 3.87 -3.48 6.85
N GLN A 6 5.01 -4.14 7.06
CA GLN A 6 5.26 -5.49 6.54
C GLN A 6 4.26 -6.52 7.07
N LEU A 7 3.92 -6.45 8.36
CA LEU A 7 2.92 -7.32 8.97
C LEU A 7 1.48 -6.99 8.53
N THR A 8 1.12 -5.70 8.49
CA THR A 8 -0.24 -5.26 8.13
C THR A 8 -0.57 -5.59 6.67
N TYR A 9 0.35 -5.35 5.75
CA TYR A 9 0.15 -5.54 4.32
C TYR A 9 0.68 -6.88 3.80
N ARG A 10 1.19 -7.75 4.69
CA ARG A 10 1.71 -9.09 4.35
C ARG A 10 2.73 -9.05 3.21
N CYS A 11 3.70 -8.17 3.37
CA CYS A 11 4.68 -7.82 2.35
C CYS A 11 6.08 -7.78 2.93
N CYS A 12 7.10 -7.88 2.07
CA CYS A 12 8.49 -7.81 2.48
C CYS A 12 9.30 -7.00 1.46
N GLY A 13 10.11 -6.05 1.96
CA GLY A 13 10.89 -5.14 1.11
C GLY A 13 10.01 -4.16 0.32
N ALA A 14 10.64 -3.35 -0.52
CA ALA A 14 9.93 -2.34 -1.32
C ALA A 14 9.28 -2.99 -2.55
N SER A 15 10.08 -3.72 -3.34
CA SER A 15 9.66 -4.50 -4.50
C SER A 15 9.59 -5.99 -4.18
N GLY A 16 10.37 -6.46 -3.20
CA GLY A 16 10.30 -7.83 -2.70
C GLY A 16 11.35 -8.10 -1.63
N TYR A 17 11.32 -9.31 -1.06
CA TYR A 17 12.19 -9.67 0.05
C TYR A 17 13.70 -9.56 -0.26
N THR A 18 14.08 -9.69 -1.54
CA THR A 18 15.48 -9.60 -2.00
C THR A 18 16.09 -8.21 -1.81
N ASP A 19 15.28 -7.17 -1.60
CA ASP A 19 15.77 -5.82 -1.32
C ASP A 19 16.62 -5.80 -0.05
N TRP A 20 16.28 -6.63 0.92
CA TRP A 20 17.04 -6.80 2.16
C TRP A 20 18.43 -7.42 1.96
N PHE A 21 18.67 -8.06 0.83
CA PHE A 21 19.98 -8.66 0.51
C PHE A 21 20.93 -7.67 -0.17
N LYS A 22 20.42 -6.50 -0.56
CA LYS A 22 21.20 -5.41 -1.15
C LYS A 22 21.57 -4.36 -0.09
N GLU A 23 20.74 -4.25 0.93
CA GLU A 23 20.94 -3.30 2.03
C GLU A 23 21.79 -3.90 3.16
N ARG A 24 22.75 -3.13 3.67
CA ARG A 24 23.50 -3.49 4.88
C ARG A 24 22.71 -3.01 6.09
N TRP A 25 21.81 -3.84 6.60
CA TRP A 25 20.87 -3.47 7.66
C TRP A 25 21.12 -4.17 9.00
N VAL A 26 21.89 -5.26 9.03
CA VAL A 26 22.23 -5.99 10.27
C VAL A 26 23.56 -5.49 10.82
N LEU A 27 23.55 -5.11 12.10
CA LEU A 27 24.77 -4.71 12.80
C LEU A 27 25.67 -5.92 12.97
N ALA A 28 26.93 -5.73 12.61
CA ALA A 28 27.92 -6.78 12.58
C ALA A 28 28.20 -7.37 13.97
N GLU A 29 27.88 -6.63 15.03
CA GLU A 29 27.93 -7.11 16.41
C GLU A 29 27.08 -8.36 16.69
N HIS A 30 26.00 -8.55 15.93
CA HIS A 30 25.14 -9.74 16.03
C HIS A 30 25.83 -11.01 15.50
N PHE A 31 27.05 -10.89 14.95
CA PHE A 31 27.86 -11.99 14.42
C PHE A 31 29.18 -12.21 15.18
N TYR A 32 29.38 -11.58 16.35
CA TYR A 32 30.63 -11.69 17.13
C TYR A 32 30.99 -13.13 17.56
N ASP A 33 30.01 -14.02 17.70
CA ASP A 33 30.25 -15.42 18.13
C ASP A 33 30.88 -16.32 17.05
N ASN A 34 31.11 -15.82 15.83
CA ASN A 34 31.77 -16.57 14.77
C ASN A 34 33.12 -15.92 14.39
N PRO A 35 34.26 -16.61 14.57
CA PRO A 35 35.59 -16.02 14.37
C PRO A 35 35.86 -15.65 12.91
N LYS A 36 35.17 -16.25 11.93
CA LYS A 36 35.30 -15.90 10.51
C LYS A 36 34.59 -14.59 10.14
N THR A 37 33.58 -14.18 10.92
CA THR A 37 32.87 -12.91 10.70
C THR A 37 33.61 -11.73 11.31
N ALA A 38 34.40 -11.93 12.36
CA ALA A 38 35.24 -10.89 12.98
C ALA A 38 36.28 -10.30 12.03
N GLU A 39 36.83 -11.10 11.11
CA GLU A 39 37.82 -10.65 10.10
C GLU A 39 37.15 -9.93 8.91
N ALA A 40 35.90 -10.29 8.57
CA ALA A 40 35.11 -9.59 7.56
C ALA A 40 34.56 -8.23 8.06
N LEU A 41 34.35 -8.13 9.38
CA LEU A 41 33.86 -6.97 10.12
C LEU A 41 34.75 -5.73 9.97
N GLU A 42 36.07 -5.93 9.95
CA GLU A 42 37.08 -4.87 9.87
C GLU A 42 37.02 -4.06 8.55
N ASN A 43 36.42 -4.63 7.50
CA ASN A 43 36.32 -4.02 6.16
C ASN A 43 34.93 -3.47 5.82
N THR A 44 34.02 -3.36 6.80
CA THR A 44 32.63 -2.97 6.54
C THR A 44 32.35 -1.51 6.88
N GLU A 45 31.97 -0.72 5.87
CA GLU A 45 31.48 0.65 6.05
C GLU A 45 30.36 0.69 7.10
N ALA A 46 30.58 1.45 8.18
CA ALA A 46 29.66 1.65 9.31
C ALA A 46 29.28 0.41 10.15
N GLY A 47 30.05 -0.69 10.08
CA GLY A 47 29.84 -1.86 10.95
C GLY A 47 28.54 -2.63 10.69
N LYS A 48 28.01 -2.58 9.46
CA LYS A 48 26.84 -3.35 9.02
C LYS A 48 27.19 -4.34 7.93
N VAL A 49 26.74 -5.59 8.06
CA VAL A 49 27.10 -6.68 7.13
C VAL A 49 25.99 -6.91 6.11
N LEU A 50 26.39 -7.26 4.89
CA LEU A 50 25.48 -7.76 3.87
C LEU A 50 25.15 -9.22 4.17
N VAL A 51 23.88 -9.52 4.37
CA VAL A 51 23.42 -10.87 4.72
C VAL A 51 22.23 -11.26 3.86
N PHE A 52 22.12 -12.55 3.55
CA PHE A 52 20.95 -13.12 2.88
C PHE A 52 19.80 -13.35 3.85
N SER A 53 19.48 -12.32 4.64
CA SER A 53 18.51 -12.37 5.72
C SER A 53 17.52 -11.22 5.61
N THR A 54 16.32 -11.43 6.12
CA THR A 54 15.23 -10.43 6.19
C THR A 54 14.87 -10.16 7.65
N PRO A 55 14.20 -9.04 7.96
CA PRO A 55 13.61 -8.84 9.27
C PRO A 55 12.56 -9.91 9.60
N PHE A 56 12.31 -10.13 10.89
CA PHE A 56 11.29 -11.06 11.36
C PHE A 56 9.88 -10.72 10.87
N SER A 57 9.62 -9.44 10.60
CA SER A 57 8.33 -8.93 10.13
C SER A 57 7.97 -9.37 8.71
N CYS A 58 8.94 -9.92 7.96
CA CYS A 58 8.70 -10.55 6.67
C CYS A 58 8.16 -11.98 6.78
N CYS A 59 8.12 -12.60 7.97
CA CYS A 59 7.64 -13.96 8.15
C CYS A 59 6.15 -14.10 7.87
N ASP A 60 5.78 -15.16 7.13
CA ASP A 60 4.39 -15.50 6.87
C ASP A 60 3.84 -16.42 7.98
N PRO A 61 2.90 -15.97 8.82
CA PRO A 61 2.36 -16.75 9.92
C PRO A 61 1.46 -17.91 9.46
N TYR A 62 1.05 -17.95 8.19
CA TYR A 62 0.20 -19.01 7.66
C TYR A 62 1.00 -20.26 7.24
N ILE A 63 2.33 -20.15 7.23
CA ILE A 63 3.21 -21.25 6.90
C ILE A 63 3.50 -22.07 8.16
N GLN A 64 3.17 -23.37 8.11
CA GLN A 64 3.21 -24.27 9.28
C GLN A 64 4.63 -24.62 9.76
N ARG A 65 5.66 -24.36 8.96
CA ARG A 65 7.07 -24.59 9.35
C ARG A 65 7.65 -23.34 10.02
N PRO A 66 8.68 -23.48 10.89
CA PRO A 66 9.39 -22.34 11.45
C PRO A 66 9.86 -21.38 10.36
N CYS A 67 9.70 -20.08 10.61
CA CYS A 67 10.10 -19.06 9.65
C CYS A 67 11.62 -19.02 9.49
N ILE A 68 12.07 -19.18 8.24
CA ILE A 68 13.43 -18.98 7.78
C ILE A 68 13.56 -17.54 7.28
N PHE A 69 13.99 -16.64 8.17
CA PHE A 69 14.33 -15.26 7.83
C PHE A 69 15.84 -15.02 7.75
N SER A 70 16.66 -16.01 8.13
CA SER A 70 18.12 -15.94 8.09
C SER A 70 18.69 -16.93 7.09
N ASN A 71 19.69 -16.51 6.30
CA ASN A 71 20.27 -17.30 5.21
C ASN A 71 19.20 -17.90 4.28
N VAL A 72 18.24 -17.06 3.86
CA VAL A 72 17.01 -17.44 3.15
C VAL A 72 17.27 -18.17 1.83
N VAL A 73 18.38 -17.86 1.14
CA VAL A 73 18.72 -18.46 -0.16
C VAL A 73 19.59 -19.72 -0.05
N ASN A 74 20.06 -20.07 1.15
CA ASN A 74 20.96 -21.19 1.34
C ASN A 74 20.17 -22.47 1.72
N ASP A 75 19.76 -23.21 0.70
CA ASP A 75 18.97 -24.44 0.84
C ASP A 75 19.64 -25.51 1.71
N SER A 76 20.98 -25.55 1.73
CA SER A 76 21.74 -26.58 2.46
C SER A 76 21.79 -26.35 3.97
N LEU A 77 21.52 -25.13 4.44
CA LEU A 77 21.51 -24.80 5.87
C LEU A 77 20.19 -25.15 6.55
N HIS A 78 19.14 -25.44 5.78
CA HIS A 78 17.79 -25.61 6.30
C HIS A 78 17.27 -27.01 5.94
N TYR A 79 16.78 -27.73 6.94
CA TYR A 79 16.21 -29.05 6.71
C TYR A 79 15.00 -28.97 5.79
N ASN A 80 15.01 -29.80 4.74
CA ASN A 80 13.94 -29.94 3.74
C ASN A 80 13.39 -28.58 3.27
N TYR A 81 14.27 -27.75 2.71
CA TYR A 81 13.95 -26.41 2.28
C TYR A 81 14.53 -26.16 0.89
N LYS A 82 13.67 -25.66 0.00
CA LYS A 82 14.09 -25.11 -1.28
C LYS A 82 13.57 -23.68 -1.38
N HIS A 83 14.45 -22.68 -1.36
CA HIS A 83 14.04 -21.28 -1.42
C HIS A 83 13.20 -20.93 -2.66
N ASN A 84 13.30 -21.70 -3.74
CA ASN A 84 12.47 -21.46 -4.93
C ASN A 84 10.98 -21.79 -4.71
N THR A 85 10.66 -22.78 -3.86
CA THR A 85 9.29 -23.26 -3.65
C THR A 85 8.77 -23.02 -2.23
N ASP A 86 9.63 -23.15 -1.23
CA ASP A 86 9.25 -23.34 0.18
C ASP A 86 9.55 -22.11 1.06
N LEU A 87 9.66 -20.93 0.46
CA LEU A 87 9.86 -19.66 1.18
C LEU A 87 8.83 -19.49 2.28
N THR A 88 9.30 -19.15 3.48
CA THR A 88 8.48 -18.95 4.68
C THR A 88 8.21 -17.47 4.98
N ILE A 89 8.51 -16.61 4.01
CA ILE A 89 8.42 -15.15 4.13
C ILE A 89 7.55 -14.61 3.00
N PHE A 90 7.01 -13.41 3.17
CA PHE A 90 6.23 -12.74 2.14
C PHE A 90 7.10 -12.48 0.90
N LYS A 91 6.62 -12.95 -0.26
CA LYS A 91 7.30 -12.74 -1.55
C LYS A 91 7.00 -11.37 -2.15
N VAL A 92 5.82 -10.83 -1.84
CA VAL A 92 5.29 -9.59 -2.42
C VAL A 92 5.95 -8.37 -1.79
N GLY A 93 6.40 -7.43 -2.62
CA GLY A 93 6.90 -6.13 -2.17
C GLY A 93 5.81 -5.23 -1.60
N CYS A 94 6.14 -4.45 -0.58
CA CYS A 94 5.18 -3.56 0.06
C CYS A 94 4.65 -2.47 -0.86
N GLY A 95 5.43 -2.02 -1.85
CA GLY A 95 4.94 -1.08 -2.86
C GLY A 95 3.75 -1.62 -3.64
N HIS A 96 3.82 -2.89 -4.06
CA HIS A 96 2.71 -3.55 -4.76
C HIS A 96 1.51 -3.80 -3.84
N ALA A 97 1.76 -4.39 -2.66
CA ALA A 97 0.68 -4.73 -1.71
C ALA A 97 -0.11 -3.49 -1.26
N ILE A 98 0.57 -2.37 -1.00
CA ILE A 98 -0.08 -1.11 -0.63
C ILE A 98 -0.82 -0.52 -1.82
N ALA A 99 -0.20 -0.49 -3.01
CA ALA A 99 -0.84 0.03 -4.21
C ALA A 99 -2.13 -0.74 -4.56
N GLU A 100 -2.13 -2.05 -4.41
CA GLU A 100 -3.32 -2.89 -4.59
C GLU A 100 -4.41 -2.53 -3.58
N SER A 101 -4.06 -2.43 -2.29
CA SER A 101 -5.01 -2.06 -1.23
C SER A 101 -5.63 -0.67 -1.42
N LEU A 102 -4.81 0.31 -1.80
CA LEU A 102 -5.25 1.69 -2.00
C LEU A 102 -5.98 1.86 -3.32
N GLY A 103 -5.57 1.14 -4.37
CA GLY A 103 -6.20 1.17 -5.68
C GLY A 103 -7.66 0.73 -5.62
N ALA A 104 -7.96 -0.33 -4.87
CA ALA A 104 -9.33 -0.78 -4.65
C ALA A 104 -10.21 0.31 -4.00
N VAL A 105 -9.68 0.99 -2.97
CA VAL A 105 -10.38 2.08 -2.27
C VAL A 105 -10.53 3.31 -3.18
N TRP A 106 -9.49 3.67 -3.92
CA TRP A 106 -9.51 4.81 -4.84
C TRP A 106 -10.56 4.64 -5.93
N MET A 107 -10.65 3.46 -6.55
CA MET A 107 -11.66 3.18 -7.56
C MET A 107 -13.08 3.32 -7.01
N PHE A 108 -13.31 2.85 -5.78
CA PHE A 108 -14.59 3.01 -5.10
C PHE A 108 -14.94 4.49 -4.89
N ILE A 109 -14.01 5.26 -4.34
CA ILE A 109 -14.21 6.70 -4.04
C ILE A 109 -14.49 7.49 -5.31
N VAL A 110 -13.70 7.30 -6.38
CA VAL A 110 -13.88 8.02 -7.64
C VAL A 110 -15.22 7.71 -8.27
N ARG A 111 -15.57 6.42 -8.35
CA ARG A 111 -16.85 5.98 -8.93
C ARG A 111 -18.03 6.58 -8.19
N HIS A 112 -18.05 6.48 -6.86
CA HIS A 112 -19.16 6.99 -6.08
C HIS A 112 -19.18 8.51 -6.04
N GLY A 113 -18.02 9.16 -5.87
CA GLY A 113 -17.90 10.61 -5.87
C GLY A 113 -18.41 11.25 -7.15
N PHE A 114 -18.09 10.67 -8.31
CA PHE A 114 -18.59 11.15 -9.60
C PHE A 114 -20.13 11.07 -9.70
N VAL A 115 -20.72 9.93 -9.32
CA VAL A 115 -22.18 9.76 -9.34
C VAL A 115 -22.87 10.73 -8.38
N TYR A 116 -22.34 10.89 -7.16
CA TYR A 116 -22.90 11.84 -6.20
C TYR A 116 -22.81 13.30 -6.66
N ALA A 117 -21.69 13.69 -7.28
CA ALA A 117 -21.53 15.02 -7.84
C ALA A 117 -22.53 15.28 -8.98
N ALA A 118 -22.68 14.33 -9.91
CA ALA A 118 -23.64 14.44 -11.01
C ALA A 118 -25.10 14.54 -10.52
N LEU A 119 -25.47 13.75 -9.50
CA LEU A 119 -26.79 13.83 -8.88
C LEU A 119 -27.00 15.19 -8.20
N PHE A 120 -26.03 15.66 -7.43
CA PHE A 120 -26.10 16.96 -6.77
C PHE A 120 -26.26 18.11 -7.77
N GLU A 121 -25.45 18.13 -8.84
CA GLU A 121 -25.56 19.13 -9.91
C GLU A 121 -26.93 19.08 -10.59
N SER A 122 -27.45 17.89 -10.90
CA SER A 122 -28.77 17.75 -11.51
C SER A 122 -29.88 18.33 -10.62
N CYS A 123 -29.82 18.10 -9.31
CA CYS A 123 -30.76 18.67 -8.34
C CYS A 123 -30.68 20.20 -8.30
N VAL A 124 -29.47 20.76 -8.25
CA VAL A 124 -29.27 22.22 -8.25
C VAL A 124 -29.83 22.84 -9.54
N LEU A 125 -29.56 22.22 -10.69
CA LEU A 125 -30.09 22.70 -11.99
C LEU A 125 -31.62 22.67 -12.02
N VAL A 126 -32.25 21.60 -11.54
CA VAL A 126 -33.71 21.50 -11.47
C VAL A 126 -34.30 22.58 -10.55
N LEU A 127 -33.74 22.76 -9.36
CA LEU A 127 -34.18 23.80 -8.42
C LEU A 127 -34.04 25.21 -9.00
N PHE A 128 -32.92 25.48 -9.68
CA PHE A 128 -32.70 26.78 -10.31
C PHE A 128 -33.68 27.04 -11.46
N ARG A 129 -33.94 26.03 -12.30
CA ARG A 129 -34.96 26.12 -13.37
C ARG A 129 -36.37 26.31 -12.82
N TYR A 130 -36.70 25.64 -11.74
CA TYR A 130 -37.96 25.83 -11.04
C TYR A 130 -38.10 27.27 -10.52
N LEU A 131 -37.06 27.80 -9.86
CA LEU A 131 -37.03 29.17 -9.35
C LEU A 131 -37.16 30.21 -10.47
N GLN A 132 -36.45 30.03 -11.59
CA GLN A 132 -36.59 30.92 -12.75
C GLN A 132 -38.03 30.93 -13.31
N THR A 133 -38.65 29.75 -13.37
CA THR A 133 -40.01 29.61 -13.89
C THR A 133 -41.02 30.31 -12.96
N SER A 134 -40.89 30.16 -11.64
CA SER A 134 -41.79 30.82 -10.69
C SER A 134 -41.65 32.35 -10.71
N VAL A 135 -40.42 32.88 -10.77
CA VAL A 135 -40.17 34.33 -10.87
C VAL A 135 -40.74 34.91 -12.16
N ASN A 136 -40.52 34.24 -13.30
CA ASN A 136 -41.06 34.69 -14.59
C ASN A 136 -42.60 34.71 -14.59
N MET A 137 -43.23 33.72 -13.96
CA MET A 137 -44.69 33.69 -13.81
C MET A 137 -45.17 34.81 -12.88
N ALA A 138 -44.51 35.01 -11.73
CA ALA A 138 -44.85 36.08 -10.81
C ALA A 138 -44.75 37.47 -11.45
N LEU A 139 -43.75 37.71 -12.30
CA LEU A 139 -43.63 38.96 -13.08
C LEU A 139 -44.78 39.10 -14.08
N LYS A 140 -45.11 38.05 -14.84
CA LYS A 140 -46.23 38.08 -15.80
C LYS A 140 -47.59 38.31 -15.11
N PHE A 141 -47.83 37.70 -13.96
CA PHE A 141 -49.11 37.82 -13.24
C PHE A 141 -49.17 39.03 -12.29
N GLY A 142 -48.01 39.57 -11.90
CA GLY A 142 -47.87 40.73 -11.02
C GLY A 142 -47.64 42.05 -11.77
N ASP A 143 -47.63 42.03 -13.11
CA ASP A 143 -47.53 43.23 -13.94
C ASP A 143 -48.93 43.79 -14.26
N PRO A 144 -49.34 44.94 -13.68
CA PRO A 144 -50.64 45.56 -13.94
C PRO A 144 -50.76 46.20 -15.34
N THR A 145 -49.73 46.12 -16.20
CA THR A 145 -49.68 46.81 -17.50
C THR A 145 -49.82 45.92 -18.74
N LEU A 146 -50.11 44.62 -18.57
CA LEU A 146 -50.47 43.76 -19.71
C LEU A 146 -51.74 44.28 -20.39
N THR A 147 -51.60 44.78 -21.61
CA THR A 147 -52.73 45.11 -22.47
C THR A 147 -53.46 43.82 -22.83
N ALA A 148 -54.70 43.69 -22.35
CA ALA A 148 -55.60 42.65 -22.81
C ALA A 148 -55.76 42.79 -24.33
N GLN A 149 -55.31 41.78 -25.08
CA GLN A 149 -55.67 41.68 -26.49
C GLN A 149 -57.17 41.38 -26.57
N GLY A 150 -57.92 42.34 -27.15
CA GLY A 150 -59.30 42.15 -27.57
C GLY A 150 -59.41 41.33 -28.85
#